data_AF-A0A968NXM7-F1
#
_entry.id   AF-A0A968NXM7-F1
#
_cell.length_a   1.000
_cell.length_b   1.000
_cell.length_c   1.000
_cell.angle_alpha   90.00
_cell.angle_beta   90.00
_cell.angle_gamma   90.00
#
_symmetry.space_group_name_H-M   'P 1'
#
loop_
_entity.id
_entity.type
_entity.pdbx_description
1 polymer ?
#
loop_
_entity_poly.entity_id
_entity_poly.type
_entity_poly.pdbx_seq_one_letter_code
_entity_poly.pdbx_strand_id
1 'polypeptide(L)'
;MNNSVSTLQKNDCGRWEVGIHELTSGSLVEIRIDGQWICGVIEYWQDAYYWFSRYDGIPVILHSGIYARLPNFSERRNSRA
;
A
#
# COMPACT_ATOMS: atom_id res chain seq x y z
N MET A 1 14.91 -7.54 -4.67
CA MET A 1 13.76 -7.02 -5.44
C MET A 1 13.68 -5.53 -5.14
N ASN A 2 13.74 -4.69 -6.16
CA ASN A 2 13.75 -3.23 -6.00
C ASN A 2 12.39 -2.77 -5.45
N ASN A 3 12.39 -1.94 -4.41
CA ASN A 3 11.19 -1.25 -3.95
C ASN A 3 10.81 -0.23 -5.03
N SER A 4 9.96 -0.63 -5.97
CA SER A 4 9.42 0.26 -6.99
C SER A 4 8.52 1.29 -6.32
N VAL A 5 9.05 2.47 -6.05
CA VAL A 5 8.24 3.63 -5.66
C VAL A 5 7.48 4.10 -6.90
N SER A 6 6.16 4.18 -6.79
CA SER A 6 5.29 4.69 -7.86
C SER A 6 4.08 5.36 -7.23
N THR A 7 3.34 6.14 -8.00
CA THR A 7 2.01 6.58 -7.57
C THR A 7 1.00 5.44 -7.67
N LEU A 8 0.05 5.39 -6.73
CA LEU A 8 -1.15 4.57 -6.86
C LEU A 8 -1.96 5.04 -8.07
N GLN A 9 -2.46 4.06 -8.81
CA GLN A 9 -3.37 4.26 -9.93
C GLN A 9 -4.31 3.07 -10.05
N LYS A 10 -5.38 3.23 -10.83
CA LYS A 10 -6.23 2.11 -11.23
C LYS A 10 -5.76 1.58 -12.58
N ASN A 11 -5.68 0.26 -12.71
CA ASN A 11 -5.46 -0.41 -14.00
C ASN A 11 -6.75 -0.45 -14.85
N ASP A 12 -6.66 -1.01 -16.06
CA ASP A 12 -7.79 -1.12 -16.99
C ASP A 12 -8.98 -1.93 -16.44
N CYS A 13 -8.74 -2.78 -15.43
CA CYS A 13 -9.77 -3.54 -14.72
C CYS A 13 -10.37 -2.77 -13.52
N GLY A 14 -9.96 -1.52 -13.31
CA GLY A 14 -10.42 -0.67 -12.20
C GLY A 14 -9.81 -1.01 -10.83
N ARG A 15 -8.78 -1.86 -10.78
CA ARG A 15 -8.10 -2.30 -9.56
C ARG A 15 -6.89 -1.43 -9.27
N TRP A 16 -6.57 -1.25 -7.98
CA TRP A 16 -5.42 -0.45 -7.59
C TRP A 16 -4.10 -1.16 -7.92
N GLU A 17 -3.09 -0.40 -8.33
CA GLU A 17 -1.75 -0.91 -8.57
C GLU A 17 -0.66 0.07 -8.13
N VAL A 18 0.54 -0.46 -7.87
CA VAL A 18 1.77 0.31 -7.66
C VAL A 18 2.79 -0.12 -8.70
N GLY A 19 3.08 0.78 -9.65
CA GLY A 19 3.85 0.42 -10.84
C GLY A 19 3.08 -0.62 -11.65
N ILE A 20 3.64 -1.82 -11.79
CA ILE A 20 3.00 -2.95 -12.50
C ILE A 20 2.36 -3.98 -11.56
N HIS A 21 2.33 -3.72 -10.25
CA HIS A 21 1.82 -4.67 -9.26
C HIS A 21 0.39 -4.33 -8.87
N GLU A 22 -0.55 -5.17 -9.29
CA GLU A 22 -1.94 -5.12 -8.82
C GLU A 22 -2.01 -5.38 -7.31
N LEU A 23 -2.82 -4.57 -6.63
CA LEU A 23 -3.14 -4.69 -5.22
C LEU A 23 -4.51 -5.34 -5.04
N THR A 24 -4.54 -6.37 -4.20
CA THR A 24 -5.75 -7.09 -3.79
C THR A 24 -5.90 -7.07 -2.27
N SER A 25 -7.06 -7.48 -1.75
CA SER A 25 -7.25 -7.56 -0.29
C SER A 25 -6.17 -8.44 0.36
N GLY A 26 -5.62 -7.99 1.49
CA GLY A 26 -4.47 -8.58 2.15
C GLY A 26 -3.11 -8.12 1.62
N SER A 27 -3.06 -7.40 0.49
CA SER A 27 -1.80 -6.84 -0.03
C SER A 27 -1.23 -5.83 0.95
N LEU A 28 0.05 -5.98 1.26
CA LEU A 28 0.78 -5.00 2.06
C LEU A 28 1.33 -3.91 1.16
N VAL A 29 1.07 -2.66 1.52
CA VAL A 29 1.59 -1.52 0.78
C VAL A 29 1.96 -0.41 1.75
N GLU A 30 3.05 0.28 1.46
CA GLU A 30 3.44 1.49 2.17
C GLU A 30 3.02 2.70 1.36
N ILE A 31 2.31 3.66 1.97
CA ILE A 31 1.94 4.93 1.35
C ILE A 31 2.69 6.08 2.01
N ARG A 32 2.93 7.15 1.26
CA ARG A 32 3.63 8.33 1.76
C ARG A 32 2.64 9.38 2.28
N ILE A 33 2.67 9.63 3.59
CA ILE A 33 1.86 10.65 4.28
C ILE A 33 2.82 11.57 5.02
N ASP A 34 2.70 12.89 4.83
CA ASP A 34 3.56 13.92 5.45
C ASP A 34 5.06 13.60 5.35
N GLY A 35 5.47 13.07 4.20
CA GLY A 35 6.86 12.71 3.92
C GLY A 35 7.31 11.36 4.48
N GLN A 36 6.51 10.72 5.34
CA GLN A 36 6.80 9.43 5.97
C GLN A 36 6.13 8.26 5.24
N TRP A 37 6.79 7.09 5.24
CA TRP A 37 6.22 5.85 4.70
C TRP A 37 5.48 5.11 5.79
N ILE A 38 4.17 4.99 5.66
CA ILE A 38 3.33 4.27 6.61
C ILE A 38 2.91 2.95 5.98
N CYS A 39 3.08 1.85 6.71
CA CYS A 39 2.71 0.53 6.25
C CYS A 39 1.26 0.19 6.61
N GLY A 40 0.53 -0.30 5.62
CA GLY A 40 -0.84 -0.74 5.80
C GLY A 40 -1.17 -1.97 4.96
N VAL A 41 -2.44 -2.33 5.03
CA VAL A 41 -3.04 -3.45 4.29
C VAL A 41 -4.19 -2.93 3.45
N ILE A 42 -4.30 -3.49 2.25
CA ILE A 42 -5.44 -3.25 1.36
C ILE A 42 -6.58 -4.15 1.81
N GLU A 43 -7.77 -3.60 1.97
CA GLU A 43 -8.98 -4.36 2.30
C GLU A 43 -10.12 -3.96 1.38
N TYR A 44 -10.99 -4.92 1.07
CA TYR A 44 -12.19 -4.68 0.28
C TYR A 44 -13.39 -4.67 1.23
N TRP A 45 -14.11 -3.56 1.27
CA TRP A 45 -15.27 -3.37 2.14
C TRP A 45 -16.30 -2.48 1.47
N GLN A 46 -17.60 -2.72 1.66
CA GLN A 46 -18.69 -1.93 1.06
C GLN A 46 -18.44 -1.53 -0.40
N ASP A 47 -18.10 -2.51 -1.24
CA ASP A 47 -17.86 -2.33 -2.68
C ASP A 47 -16.70 -1.40 -3.09
N ALA A 48 -15.75 -1.17 -2.19
CA ALA A 48 -14.56 -0.39 -2.47
C ALA A 48 -13.31 -0.96 -1.79
N TYR A 49 -12.15 -0.63 -2.36
CA TYR A 49 -10.86 -0.89 -1.75
C TYR A 49 -10.44 0.28 -0.86
N TYR A 50 -10.01 -0.06 0.35
CA TYR A 50 -9.48 0.85 1.35
C TYR A 50 -8.06 0.43 1.72
N TRP A 51 -7.29 1.39 2.23
CA TRP A 51 -6.03 1.12 2.88
C TRP A 51 -6.17 1.35 4.38
N PHE A 52 -5.69 0.41 5.20
CA PHE A 52 -5.72 0.51 6.65
C PHE A 52 -4.30 0.53 7.21
N SER A 53 -3.97 1.53 8.02
CA SER A 53 -2.69 1.58 8.74
C SER A 53 -2.55 0.36 9.66
N ARG A 54 -1.40 -0.32 9.62
CA ARG A 54 -1.10 -1.42 10.55
C ARG A 54 -0.74 -0.95 11.96
N TYR A 55 -0.48 0.34 12.15
CA TYR A 55 -0.10 0.89 13.45
C TYR A 55 -1.32 1.35 14.23
N ASP A 56 -2.19 2.13 13.60
CA ASP A 56 -3.19 2.92 14.31
C ASP A 56 -4.63 2.58 13.89
N GLY A 57 -4.80 1.66 12.92
CA GLY A 57 -6.11 1.27 12.39
C GLY A 57 -6.84 2.38 11.61
N ILE A 58 -6.18 3.51 11.35
CA ILE A 58 -6.75 4.64 10.62
C ILE A 58 -7.01 4.22 9.16
N PRO A 59 -8.27 4.27 8.68
CA PRO A 59 -8.58 4.04 7.27
C PRO A 59 -8.20 5.25 6.43
N VAL A 60 -7.56 5.00 5.29
CA VAL A 60 -7.30 6.00 4.25
C VAL A 60 -8.02 5.57 2.98
N ILE A 61 -8.85 6.46 2.44
CA ILE A 61 -9.44 6.28 1.13
C ILE A 61 -8.34 6.43 0.08
N LEU A 62 -8.23 5.45 -0.80
CA LEU A 62 -7.22 5.48 -1.86
C LEU A 62 -7.64 6.45 -2.96
N HIS A 63 -6.70 7.29 -3.36
CA HIS A 63 -6.82 8.20 -4.48
C HIS A 63 -5.60 8.07 -5.39
N SER A 64 -5.79 8.28 -6.70
CA SER A 64 -4.68 8.27 -7.65
C SER A 64 -3.69 9.38 -7.31
N GLY A 65 -2.40 9.12 -7.51
CA GLY A 65 -1.32 10.09 -7.26
C GLY A 65 -0.69 10.01 -5.87
N ILE A 66 -1.23 9.22 -4.94
CA ILE A 66 -0.56 8.92 -3.67
C ILE A 66 0.71 8.12 -3.96
N TYR A 67 1.87 8.58 -3.50
CA TYR A 67 3.10 7.80 -3.59
C TYR A 67 2.99 6.54 -2.72
N ALA A 68 3.28 5.39 -3.33
CA ALA A 68 3.23 4.08 -2.71
C ALA A 68 4.45 3.23 -3.09
N ARG A 69 4.73 2.20 -2.29
CA ARG A 69 5.73 1.17 -2.58
C ARG A 69 5.35 -0.16 -1.94
N LEU A 70 5.84 -1.25 -2.52
CA LEU A 70 5.77 -2.55 -1.86
C LEU A 70 6.72 -2.55 -0.65
N PRO A 71 6.34 -3.19 0.49
CA PRO A 71 7.17 -3.22 1.68
C PRO A 71 8.46 -4.01 1.42
N ASN A 72 9.58 -3.51 1.96
CA ASN A 72 10.83 -4.26 1.94
C ASN A 72 10.84 -5.31 3.05
N PHE A 73 10.59 -6.58 2.71
CA PHE A 73 10.60 -7.66 3.70
C PHE A 73 12.01 -8.06 4.17
N SER A 74 13.08 -7.61 3.49
CA SER A 74 14.46 -7.94 3.90
C SER A 74 14.89 -7.21 5.18
N GLU A 75 14.27 -6.07 5.52
CA GLU A 75 14.65 -5.25 6.67
C GLU A 75 13.88 -5.61 7.95
N ARG A 76 12.70 -6.24 7.83
CA ARG A 76 11.85 -6.58 8.99
C ARG A 76 12.24 -7.86 9.74
N ARG A 77 13.18 -8.66 9.21
CA ARG A 77 13.70 -9.86 9.90
C ARG A 77 14.75 -9.57 10.96
N ASN A 78 15.36 -8.38 10.97
CA ASN A 78 16.43 -8.02 11.92
C ASN A 78 15.97 -7.24 13.16
N SER A 79 14.68 -6.96 13.31
CA SER A 79 14.12 -6.23 14.47
C SER A 79 13.45 -7.14 15.51
N ARG A 80 13.73 -8.45 15.47
CA ARG A 80 13.40 -9.43 16.51
C ARG A 80 14.63 -10.29 16.83
N ALA A 81 15.66 -9.65 17.40
CA ALA A 81 16.75 -10.30 18.10
C ALA A 81 16.81 -9.73 19.53
#